data_AF-A0A7V9H4K3-F1
#
_entry.id   AF-A0A7V9H4K3-F1
#
_cell.length_a   1.000
_cell.length_b   1.000
_cell.length_c   1.000
_cell.angle_alpha   90.00
_cell.angle_beta   90.00
_cell.angle_gamma   90.00
#
_symmetry.space_group_name_H-M   'P 1'
#
loop_
_entity.id
_entity.type
_entity.pdbx_description
1 polymer ?
#
loop_
_entity_poly.entity_id
_entity_poly.type
_entity_poly.pdbx_seq_one_letter_code
_entity_poly.pdbx_strand_id
1 'polypeptide(L)' 'AYGLSGQPERVLYKVGFRQGALWPDYEGPAEETLYADVYEHWLEPGGEE' A
#
# COMPACT_ATOMS: atom_id res chain seq x y z
N ALA A 1 -1.35 1.91 -19.88
CA ALA A 1 -1.02 0.62 -19.24
C ALA A 1 -0.35 -0.26 -20.28
N TYR A 2 0.91 -0.66 -20.06
CA TYR A 2 1.62 -1.56 -20.97
C TYR A 2 0.89 -2.92 -20.94
N GLY A 3 0.39 -3.36 -22.09
CA GLY A 3 -0.43 -4.56 -22.29
C GLY A 3 0.33 -5.87 -22.05
N LEU A 4 0.83 -6.03 -20.84
CA LEU A 4 1.37 -7.28 -20.32
C LEU A 4 0.20 -8.05 -19.69
N SER A 5 0.11 -9.34 -20.00
CA SER A 5 -1.05 -10.22 -19.78
C SER A 5 -1.38 -10.52 -18.31
N GLY A 6 -0.91 -9.71 -17.36
CA GLY A 6 -1.17 -9.86 -15.92
C GLY A 6 -0.62 -11.16 -15.33
N GLN A 7 0.29 -11.83 -16.04
CA GLN A 7 0.80 -13.16 -15.69
C GLN A 7 2.27 -13.09 -15.23
N PRO A 8 2.64 -13.84 -14.19
CA PRO A 8 1.78 -14.69 -13.34
C PRO A 8 0.78 -13.85 -12.53
N GLU A 9 -0.36 -14.45 -12.18
CA GLU A 9 -1.33 -13.83 -11.26
C GLU A 9 -0.62 -13.55 -9.94
N ARG A 10 -0.43 -12.27 -9.61
CA ARG A 10 0.20 -11.85 -8.36
C ARG A 10 -0.87 -11.49 -7.37
N VAL A 11 -0.71 -11.94 -6.12
CA VAL A 11 -1.61 -11.58 -5.04
C VAL A 11 -1.53 -10.06 -4.85
N LEU A 12 -2.70 -9.43 -4.88
CA LEU A 12 -2.87 -8.00 -4.67
C LEU A 12 -3.49 -7.81 -3.28
N TYR A 13 -2.80 -7.07 -2.44
CA TYR A 13 -3.23 -6.76 -1.09
C TYR A 13 -3.76 -5.33 -1.04
N LYS A 14 -4.81 -5.13 -0.25
CA LYS A 14 -5.26 -3.79 0.13
C LYS A 14 -4.52 -3.37 1.41
N VAL A 15 -3.56 -2.47 1.27
CA VAL A 15 -2.74 -1.99 2.38
C VAL A 15 -3.29 -0.65 2.88
N GLY A 16 -3.52 -0.55 4.19
CA GLY A 16 -4.00 0.66 4.85
C GLY A 16 -2.85 1.43 5.48
N PHE A 17 -2.71 2.71 5.13
CA PHE A 17 -1.71 3.61 5.67
C PHE A 17 -2.38 4.77 6.41
N ARG A 18 -1.83 5.16 7.55
CA ARG A 18 -2.25 6.40 8.22
C ARG A 18 -1.71 7.58 7.43
N GLN A 19 -2.58 8.51 7.02
CA GLN A 19 -2.16 9.62 6.17
C GLN A 19 -1.12 10.53 6.86
N GLY A 20 -1.26 10.76 8.16
CA GLY A 20 -0.25 11.50 8.92
C GLY A 20 1.12 10.80 9.05
N ALA A 21 1.19 9.47 8.83
CA ALA A 21 2.46 8.75 8.78
C ALA A 21 3.12 8.84 7.40
N LEU A 22 2.32 8.99 6.33
CA LEU A 22 2.81 9.14 4.96
C LEU A 22 3.23 10.58 4.66
N TRP A 23 2.45 11.55 5.13
CA TRP A 23 2.67 12.97 4.91
C TRP A 23 2.80 13.69 6.24
N PRO A 24 3.99 14.22 6.58
CA PRO A 24 4.22 14.89 7.86
C PRO A 24 3.43 16.20 8.00
N ASP A 25 2.96 16.77 6.89
CA ASP A 25 2.17 18.01 6.84
C ASP A 25 0.70 17.74 6.48
N TYR A 26 0.19 16.55 6.80
CA TYR A 26 -1.21 16.21 6.52
C TYR A 26 -2.15 16.96 7.47
N GLU A 27 -2.84 17.98 6.94
CA GLU A 27 -3.80 18.81 7.70
C GLU A 27 -5.19 18.16 7.88
N GLY A 28 -5.41 16.96 7.35
CA GLY A 28 -6.67 16.25 7.46
C GLY A 28 -6.85 15.49 8.79
N PRO A 29 -7.97 14.75 8.95
CA PRO A 29 -8.25 14.02 10.18
C PRO A 29 -7.20 12.92 10.42
N ALA A 30 -6.61 12.89 11.62
CA ALA A 30 -5.53 11.95 11.98
C ALA A 30 -5.92 10.47 11.87
N GLU A 31 -7.21 10.17 11.92
CA GLU A 31 -7.76 8.83 11.79
C GLU A 31 -7.94 8.39 10.32
N GLU A 32 -7.75 9.32 9.37
CA GLU A 32 -7.95 9.03 7.95
C GLU A 32 -6.92 8.02 7.46
N THR A 33 -7.44 6.96 6.84
CA THR A 33 -6.64 5.83 6.37
C THR A 33 -6.72 5.78 4.85
N LEU A 34 -5.55 5.83 4.21
CA LEU A 34 -5.43 5.67 2.78
C LEU A 34 -5.24 4.19 2.46
N TYR A 35 -6.06 3.69 1.54
CA TYR A 35 -5.96 2.33 1.05
C TYR A 35 -5.32 2.34 -0.33
N ALA A 36 -4.25 1.56 -0.48
CA ALA A 36 -3.61 1.31 -1.76
C ALA A 36 -3.63 -0.18 -2.08
N ASP A 37 -3.80 -0.50 -3.36
CA ASP A 37 -3.70 -1.87 -3.83
C ASP A 37 -2.23 -2.14 -4.22
N VAL A 38 -1.57 -3.04 -3.48
CA VAL A 38 -0.14 -3.30 -3.56
C VAL A 38 0.09 -4.78 -3.86
N TYR A 39 0.94 -5.07 -4.85
CA TYR A 39 1.26 -6.45 -5.20
C TYR A 39 2.19 -7.10 -4.17
N GLU A 40 2.08 -8.41 -3.99
CA GLU A 40 2.88 -9.21 -3.04
C GLU A 40 4.39 -8.92 -3.10
N HIS A 41 4.95 -8.80 -4.31
CA HIS A 41 6.39 -8.61 -4.52
C HIS A 41 6.91 -7.22 -4.11
N TRP A 42 6.02 -6.29 -3.76
CA TRP A 42 6.39 -4.97 -3.20
C TRP A 42 6.32 -4.97 -1.67
N LEU A 43 5.81 -6.04 -1.07
CA LEU A 43 5.69 -6.18 0.36
C LEU A 43 6.81 -7.08 0.88
N GLU A 44 7.40 -6.67 1.99
CA GLU A 44 8.32 -7.48 2.77
C GLU A 44 7.64 -7.82 4.10
N PRO A 45 7.91 -9.00 4.70
CA PRO A 45 7.40 -9.31 6.02
C PRO A 45 7.89 -8.24 7.01
N GLY A 46 6.96 -7.66 7.77
CA GLY A 46 7.30 -6.69 8.81
C GLY A 46 8.08 -7.41 9.89
N GLY A 47 9.40 -7.33 9.84
CA GLY A 47 10.28 -7.94 10.84
C GLY A 47 9.84 -7.55 12.25
N GLU A 48 9.54 -8.56 13.05
CA GLU A 48 9.36 -8.44 14.48
C GLU A 48 10.76 -8.32 15.11
N GLU A 49 11.18 -7.10 15.47
CA GLU A 49 12.33 -6.84 16.34
C GLU A 49 11.87 -6.30 17.69
#